data_AF-A0A9E3DG15-F1
#
_entry.id   AF-A0A9E3DG15-F1
#
_cell.length_a   1.000
_cell.length_b   1.000
_cell.length_c   1.000
_cell.angle_alpha   90.00
_cell.angle_beta   90.00
_cell.angle_gamma   90.00
#
_symmetry.space_group_name_H-M   'P 1'
#
loop_
_entity.id
_entity.type
_entity.pdbx_description
1 polymer ?
#
loop_
_entity_poly.entity_id
_entity_poly.type
_entity_poly.pdbx_seq_one_letter_code
_entity_poly.pdbx_strand_id
1 'polypeptide(L)' 'MPLSEWLFGALVESGIQTVCIETRHAQRFLSSRPNKTDRSDARGIAEMLRLGHFRPVHVKRKASQLRCD' A
#
# COMPACT_ATOMS: atom_id res chain seq x y z
N MET A 1 1.76 -12.60 11.07
CA MET A 1 1.64 -12.12 9.68
C MET A 1 1.64 -10.60 9.71
N PRO A 2 2.49 -9.91 8.94
CA PRO A 2 2.42 -8.46 8.80
C PRO A 2 1.01 -8.02 8.36
N LEU A 3 0.50 -6.91 8.91
CA LEU A 3 -0.85 -6.42 8.64
C LEU A 3 -1.12 -6.21 7.13
N SER A 4 -0.11 -5.72 6.41
CA SER A 4 -0.19 -5.49 4.96
C SER A 4 -0.35 -6.77 4.15
N GLU A 5 0.28 -7.88 4.56
CA GLU A 5 0.16 -9.17 3.89
C GLU A 5 -1.23 -9.77 4.06
N TRP A 6 -1.75 -9.75 5.29
CA TRP A 6 -3.10 -10.26 5.57
C TRP A 6 -4.17 -9.44 4.85
N LEU A 7 -4.11 -8.11 4.95
CA LEU A 7 -5.11 -7.24 4.33
C LEU A 7 -5.09 -7.35 2.80
N PHE A 8 -3.90 -7.37 2.19
CA PHE A 8 -3.77 -7.54 0.75
C PHE A 8 -4.39 -8.86 0.29
N GLY A 9 -4.07 -9.97 0.99
CA GLY A 9 -4.65 -11.28 0.68
C GLY A 9 -6.17 -11.28 0.79
N ALA A 10 -6.73 -10.78 1.89
CA ALA A 10 -8.18 -10.77 2.12
C ALA A 10 -8.94 -9.92 1.08
N LEU A 11 -8.40 -8.78 0.66
CA LEU A 11 -9.01 -7.95 -0.38
C LEU A 11 -8.96 -8.63 -1.75
N VAL A 12 -7.84 -9.26 -2.10
CA VAL A 12 -7.70 -10.04 -3.34
C VAL A 12 -8.66 -11.24 -3.36
N GLU A 13 -8.77 -11.98 -2.25
CA GLU A 13 -9.71 -13.09 -2.09
C GLU A 13 -11.17 -12.62 -2.20
N SER A 14 -11.46 -11.38 -1.81
CA SER A 14 -12.78 -10.76 -1.96
C SER A 14 -13.05 -10.22 -3.37
N GLY A 15 -12.15 -10.44 -4.34
CA GLY A 15 -12.30 -9.96 -5.72
C GLY A 15 -12.07 -8.45 -5.89
N ILE A 16 -11.50 -7.77 -4.89
CA ILE A 16 -11.23 -6.33 -4.95
C ILE A 16 -9.90 -6.10 -5.63
N GLN A 17 -9.88 -5.24 -6.65
CA GLN A 17 -8.65 -4.82 -7.29
C GLN A 17 -7.75 -4.11 -6.27
N THR A 18 -6.63 -4.74 -5.94
CA THR A 18 -5.77 -4.31 -4.83
C THR A 18 -4.33 -4.20 -5.29
N VAL A 19 -3.66 -3.12 -4.87
CA VAL A 19 -2.22 -2.91 -5.07
C VAL A 19 -1.57 -2.56 -3.74
N CYS A 20 -0.43 -3.19 -3.45
CA CYS A 20 0.40 -2.80 -2.32
C CYS A 20 1.43 -1.77 -2.81
N ILE A 21 1.57 -0.66 -2.07
CA ILE A 21 2.41 0.47 -2.47
C ILE A 21 3.63 0.57 -1.58
N GLU A 22 4.78 0.91 -2.17
CA GLU A 22 6.02 1.15 -1.43
C GLU A 22 5.88 2.35 -0.47
N THR A 23 6.00 2.08 0.83
CA THR A 23 5.68 3.06 1.89
C THR A 23 6.56 4.31 1.85
N ARG A 24 7.87 4.20 1.56
CA ARG A 24 8.76 5.36 1.57
C ARG A 24 8.50 6.27 0.38
N HIS A 25 8.23 5.71 -0.80
CA HIS A 25 7.82 6.49 -1.96
C HIS A 25 6.52 7.25 -1.68
N ALA A 26 5.51 6.59 -1.09
CA ALA A 26 4.27 7.25 -0.69
C ALA A 26 4.52 8.36 0.35
N GLN A 27 5.34 8.09 1.37
CA GLN A 27 5.70 9.09 2.38
C GLN A 27 6.33 10.33 1.76
N ARG A 28 7.29 10.16 0.82
CA ARG A 28 7.96 11.29 0.15
C ARG A 28 7.01 12.13 -0.69
N PHE A 29 6.02 11.50 -1.32
CA PHE A 29 4.98 12.22 -2.05
C PHE A 29 4.14 13.06 -1.07
N LEU A 30 3.69 12.44 0.03
CA LEU A 30 2.83 13.10 1.01
C LEU A 30 3.56 14.17 1.84
N SER A 31 4.86 14.03 2.10
CA SER A 31 5.65 14.99 2.87
C SER A 31 5.82 16.35 2.18
N SER A 32 5.48 16.46 0.90
CA SER A 32 5.42 17.75 0.19
C SER A 32 4.27 18.65 0.68
N ARG A 33 3.32 18.10 1.43
CA ARG A 33 2.15 18.83 1.94
C ARG A 33 2.51 19.54 3.25
N PRO A 34 2.20 20.85 3.39
CA PRO A 34 2.65 21.65 4.53
C PRO A 34 1.97 21.27 5.85
N ASN A 35 0.72 20.80 5.79
CA ASN A 35 -0.06 20.43 6.98
C ASN A 35 -0.45 18.96 6.94
N LYS A 36 -0.10 18.22 8.00
CA LYS A 36 -0.52 16.84 8.21
C LYS A 36 -1.92 16.82 8.83
N THR A 37 -2.89 16.39 8.04
CA THR A 37 -4.27 16.14 8.49
C THR A 37 -4.79 14.93 7.73
N ASP A 38 -5.71 14.16 8.32
CA ASP A 38 -6.29 12.99 7.65
C ASP A 38 -6.92 13.36 6.30
N ARG A 39 -7.54 14.56 6.23
CA ARG A 39 -8.12 15.11 4.99
C ARG A 39 -7.06 15.37 3.92
N SER A 40 -5.92 15.96 4.29
CA SER A 40 -4.82 16.26 3.36
C SER A 40 -4.13 14.98 2.90
N ASP A 41 -3.92 14.01 3.81
CA ASP A 41 -3.30 12.73 3.51
C ASP A 41 -4.19 11.91 2.56
N ALA A 42 -5.51 11.82 2.81
CA ALA A 42 -6.45 11.16 1.92
C ALA A 42 -6.45 11.77 0.51
N ARG A 43 -6.44 13.10 0.41
CA ARG A 43 -6.35 13.80 -0.89
C ARG A 43 -5.01 13.52 -1.59
N GLY A 44 -3.91 13.51 -0.83
CA GLY A 44 -2.58 13.20 -1.36
C GLY A 44 -2.49 11.79 -1.91
N ILE A 45 -3.07 10.81 -1.20
CA ILE A 45 -3.14 9.42 -1.68
C ILE A 45 -3.98 9.36 -2.97
N ALA A 46 -5.14 10.01 -3.01
CA ALA A 46 -5.98 10.04 -4.20
C ALA A 46 -5.29 10.69 -5.42
N GLU A 47 -4.56 11.80 -5.24
CA GLU A 47 -3.78 12.44 -6.30
C GLU A 47 -2.61 11.55 -6.77
N MET A 48 -1.88 10.95 -5.83
CA MET A 48 -0.78 10.01 -6.14
C MET A 48 -1.27 8.85 -7.01
N LEU A 49 -2.42 8.26 -6.65
CA LEU A 49 -3.05 7.18 -7.42
C LEU A 49 -3.53 7.66 -8.79
N ARG A 50 -4.21 8.80 -8.86
CA ARG A 50 -4.75 9.37 -10.10
C ARG A 50 -3.66 9.65 -11.14
N LEU A 51 -2.49 10.07 -10.69
CA LEU A 51 -1.34 10.38 -11.56
C LEU A 51 -0.45 9.17 -11.83
N GLY A 52 -0.70 8.02 -11.19
CA GLY A 52 0.19 6.87 -11.28
C GLY A 52 1.56 7.08 -10.61
N HIS A 53 1.68 8.07 -9.72
CA HIS A 53 2.93 8.39 -9.01
C HIS A 53 3.18 7.47 -7.80
N PHE A 54 2.90 6.18 -7.92
CA PHE A 54 3.16 5.18 -6.88
C PHE A 54 4.04 4.05 -7.42
N ARG A 55 4.68 3.32 -6.50
CA ARG A 55 5.47 2.13 -6.85
C ARG A 55 4.78 0.88 -6.29
N PRO A 56 4.25 -0.03 -7.14
CA PRO A 56 3.71 -1.28 -6.66
C PRO A 56 4.84 -2.13 -6.07
N VAL A 57 4.55 -2.82 -4.97
CA VAL A 57 5.46 -3.80 -4.37
C VAL A 57 4.84 -5.19 -4.40
N HIS A 58 5.70 -6.19 -4.59
CA HIS A 58 5.29 -7.59 -4.50
C HIS A 58 5.02 -7.95 -3.04
N VAL A 59 3.81 -8.44 -2.76
CA VAL A 59 3.45 -9.00 -1.45
C VAL A 59 3.75 -10.49 -1.47
N LYS A 60 4.68 -10.93 -0.61
CA LYS A 60 4.98 -12.36 -0.45
C LYS A 60 3.75 -13.07 0.08
N ARG A 61 3.46 -14.27 -0.44
CA ARG A 61 2.40 -15.13 0.08
C ARG A 61 2.85 -15.81 1.37
N LYS A 62 1.90 -16.11 2.26
CA LYS A 62 2.14 -16.84 3.52
C LYS A 62 2.89 -18.16 3.30
N ALA A 63 2.54 -18.89 2.24
CA ALA A 63 3.19 -20.15 1.88
C ALA A 63 4.70 -20.01 1.65
N SER A 64 5.16 -18.84 1.19
CA SER A 64 6.58 -18.54 0.96
C SER A 64 7.33 -18.10 2.23
N GLN A 65 6.63 -17.96 3.37
CA GLN A 65 7.23 -17.66 4.68
C GLN A 65 7.24 -18.86 5.63
N LEU A 66 6.55 -19.94 5.27
CA LEU A 66 6.66 -21.21 5.99
C LEU A 66 8.07 -21.76 5.72
N ARG A 67 8.83 -22.03 6.79
CA ARG A 67 10.07 -22.80 6.66
C ARG A 67 9.67 -24.21 6.24
N CYS A 68 10.33 -24.74 5.21
CA CYS A 68 10.24 -26.17 4.95
C CYS A 68 10.98 -26.85 6.12
N ASP A 69 10.23 -27.55 6.96
CA ASP A 69 10.77 -28.53 7.91
C ASP A 69 11.16 -29.81 7.15
#